data_AF-A0A6A5ZG18-F1
#
_entry.id   AF-A0A6A5ZG18-F1
#
_cell.length_a   1.000
_cell.length_b   1.000
_cell.length_c   1.000
_cell.angle_alpha   90.00
_cell.angle_beta   90.00
_cell.angle_gamma   90.00
#
_symmetry.space_group_name_H-M   'P 1'
#
loop_
_entity.id
_entity.type
_entity.pdbx_description
1 polymer ?
#
loop_
_entity_poly.entity_id
_entity_poly.type
_entity_poly.pdbx_seq_one_letter_code
_entity_poly.pdbx_strand_id
1 'polypeptide(L)'
;MADHKKTPGVFLVHCRLYEPSQENVDYFKKWTKLHYRDLTVVPTDPVYGGMTHCLRNIAPEIDSKYSHDATKPGTVPPYFYFCVLDDIKWLETQAYFDASRKLDIENTRSLVEGEEPVGKGGMVFDICDARFAVYEEVETGSKVPAYQTLPFKYTTPSSTSWTQPPESHIIGIHIKTPTGTPSDTFISLQSAVTDAYPASSAYKTYTSLYKFNKKAQPAHHPEIITDDNENWLLVVLLVKDGEGDLPARKDIEGKVDGLVKTWKEGKDLEPYFGVWDGEVWFGRSELF
;
A
#
# COMPACT_ATOMS: atom_id res chain seq x y z
N MET A 1 -1.56 12.56 31.35
CA MET A 1 -1.05 11.57 30.38
C MET A 1 -0.03 12.31 29.54
N ALA A 2 1.18 11.78 29.37
CA ALA A 2 2.14 12.41 28.47
C ALA A 2 1.56 12.36 27.05
N ASP A 3 1.60 13.47 26.32
CA ASP A 3 1.12 13.52 24.94
C ASP A 3 1.95 12.54 24.10
N HIS A 4 1.33 11.43 23.70
CA HIS A 4 1.92 10.47 22.80
C HIS A 4 2.08 11.14 21.43
N LYS A 5 3.32 11.33 20.99
CA LYS A 5 3.59 11.82 19.64
C LYS A 5 3.30 10.70 18.65
N LYS A 6 2.27 10.90 17.81
CA LYS A 6 1.91 9.93 16.78
C LYS A 6 3.07 9.69 15.81
N THR A 7 3.21 8.44 15.36
CA THR A 7 4.16 8.04 14.33
C THR A 7 3.40 7.51 13.11
N PRO A 8 2.91 8.41 12.21
CA PRO A 8 2.20 8.01 11.01
C PRO A 8 3.05 7.10 10.13
N GLY A 9 2.40 6.26 9.34
CA GLY A 9 3.13 5.35 8.48
C GLY A 9 2.23 4.46 7.65
N VAL A 10 2.83 3.41 7.13
CA VAL A 10 2.18 2.46 6.22
C VAL A 10 2.49 1.03 6.61
N PHE A 11 1.48 0.20 6.39
CA PHE A 11 1.54 -1.25 6.47
C PHE A 11 1.41 -1.80 5.06
N LEU A 12 2.53 -2.30 4.53
CA LEU A 12 2.62 -2.90 3.21
C LEU A 12 2.40 -4.41 3.32
N VAL A 13 1.51 -4.95 2.50
CA VAL A 13 1.24 -6.40 2.46
C VAL A 13 1.48 -6.94 1.06
N HIS A 14 2.45 -7.83 0.91
CA HIS A 14 2.74 -8.58 -0.31
C HIS A 14 2.05 -9.92 -0.28
N CYS A 15 1.20 -10.21 -1.27
CA CYS A 15 0.45 -11.47 -1.32
C CYS A 15 0.84 -12.31 -2.55
N ARG A 16 1.15 -13.59 -2.31
CA ARG A 16 1.37 -14.59 -3.36
C ARG A 16 0.44 -15.78 -3.12
N LEU A 17 -0.27 -16.25 -4.15
CA LEU A 17 -1.10 -17.45 -4.04
C LEU A 17 -0.22 -18.69 -4.03
N TYR A 18 -0.52 -19.65 -3.16
CA TYR A 18 0.20 -20.93 -3.13
C TYR A 18 -0.03 -21.74 -4.41
N GLU A 19 -1.29 -21.76 -4.88
CA GLU A 19 -1.72 -22.48 -6.07
C GLU A 19 -2.49 -21.52 -7.00
N PRO A 20 -1.80 -20.77 -7.87
CA PRO A 20 -2.46 -19.80 -8.74
C PRO A 20 -3.40 -20.49 -9.74
N SER A 21 -4.69 -20.23 -9.59
CA SER A 21 -5.75 -20.60 -10.53
C SER A 21 -6.75 -19.45 -10.63
N GLN A 22 -7.55 -19.40 -11.70
CA GLN A 22 -8.58 -18.36 -11.83
C GLN A 22 -9.55 -18.38 -10.63
N GLU A 23 -9.93 -19.58 -10.20
CA GLU A 23 -10.79 -19.80 -9.05
C GLU A 23 -10.17 -19.26 -7.75
N ASN A 24 -8.89 -19.58 -7.46
CA ASN A 24 -8.22 -19.09 -6.26
C ASN A 24 -7.99 -17.56 -6.30
N VAL A 25 -7.76 -17.00 -7.49
CA VAL A 25 -7.69 -15.54 -7.69
C VAL A 25 -9.03 -14.89 -7.34
N ASP A 26 -10.14 -15.45 -7.80
CA ASP A 26 -11.47 -14.89 -7.54
C ASP A 26 -11.84 -14.97 -6.05
N TYR A 27 -11.55 -16.09 -5.38
CA TYR A 27 -11.70 -16.21 -3.93
C TYR A 27 -10.82 -15.21 -3.17
N PHE A 28 -9.54 -15.12 -3.52
CA PHE A 28 -8.61 -14.16 -2.91
C PHE A 28 -9.11 -12.72 -3.05
N LYS A 29 -9.60 -12.33 -4.23
CA LYS A 29 -10.13 -10.99 -4.49
C LYS A 29 -11.35 -10.68 -3.62
N LYS A 30 -12.22 -11.65 -3.36
CA LYS A 30 -13.39 -11.48 -2.49
C LYS A 30 -13.01 -11.42 -1.02
N TRP A 31 -12.23 -12.40 -0.53
CA TRP A 31 -11.76 -12.43 0.86
C TRP A 31 -11.04 -11.14 1.25
N THR A 32 -10.10 -10.69 0.42
CA THR A 32 -9.31 -9.49 0.75
C THR A 32 -10.12 -8.20 0.70
N LYS A 33 -11.13 -8.09 -0.17
CA LYS A 33 -12.04 -6.94 -0.15
C LYS A 33 -12.72 -6.81 1.21
N LEU A 34 -13.27 -7.91 1.70
CA LEU A 34 -13.94 -7.94 3.00
C LEU A 34 -12.95 -7.73 4.16
N HIS A 35 -11.76 -8.35 4.08
CA HIS A 35 -10.72 -8.19 5.11
C HIS A 35 -10.30 -6.76 5.36
N TYR A 36 -9.89 -6.06 4.29
CA TYR A 36 -9.34 -4.71 4.43
C TYR A 36 -10.43 -3.68 4.70
N ARG A 37 -11.67 -3.94 4.27
CA ARG A 37 -12.84 -3.21 4.77
C ARG A 37 -12.98 -3.38 6.29
N ASP A 38 -12.95 -4.61 6.79
CA ASP A 38 -13.11 -4.87 8.22
C ASP A 38 -12.01 -4.18 9.04
N LEU A 39 -10.79 -4.15 8.51
CA LEU A 39 -9.68 -3.38 9.09
C LEU A 39 -9.90 -1.86 9.06
N THR A 40 -10.55 -1.28 8.04
CA THR A 40 -10.82 0.18 8.01
C THR A 40 -11.95 0.57 8.96
N VAL A 41 -12.83 -0.35 9.35
CA VAL A 41 -13.93 -0.07 10.29
C VAL A 41 -13.64 -0.49 11.73
N VAL A 42 -12.44 -1.01 12.02
CA VAL A 42 -12.00 -1.22 13.41
C VAL A 42 -12.04 0.12 14.15
N PRO A 43 -12.70 0.19 15.33
CA PRO A 43 -12.77 1.42 16.10
C PRO A 43 -11.37 2.02 16.34
N THR A 44 -11.29 3.35 16.25
CA THR A 44 -10.05 4.08 16.51
C THR A 44 -9.60 3.83 17.95
N ASP A 45 -8.34 3.45 18.10
CA ASP A 45 -7.70 3.50 19.40
C ASP A 45 -7.56 4.98 19.81
N PRO A 46 -7.96 5.39 21.03
CA PRO A 46 -7.88 6.78 21.46
C PRO A 46 -6.47 7.37 21.44
N VAL A 47 -5.44 6.52 21.56
CA VAL A 47 -4.03 6.91 21.59
C VAL A 47 -3.39 6.76 20.20
N TYR A 48 -3.60 5.61 19.56
CA TYR A 48 -2.91 5.23 18.32
C TYR A 48 -3.73 5.46 17.04
N GLY A 49 -5.00 5.85 17.14
CA GLY A 49 -5.88 6.00 15.98
C GLY A 49 -6.14 4.65 15.30
N GLY A 50 -5.97 4.57 13.97
CA GLY A 50 -5.84 3.28 13.30
C GLY A 50 -5.68 3.40 11.79
N MET A 51 -6.19 2.42 11.04
CA MET A 51 -6.09 2.43 9.58
C MET A 51 -7.08 3.43 8.97
N THR A 52 -6.56 4.43 8.26
CA THR A 52 -7.39 5.49 7.65
C THR A 52 -7.94 5.05 6.30
N HIS A 53 -7.08 4.46 5.48
CA HIS A 53 -7.42 3.89 4.20
C HIS A 53 -6.45 2.76 3.82
N CYS A 54 -6.88 1.90 2.91
CA CYS A 54 -6.01 0.92 2.29
C CYS A 54 -6.31 0.80 0.80
N LEU A 55 -5.26 0.70 -0.01
CA LEU A 55 -5.35 0.55 -1.45
C LEU A 55 -4.88 -0.85 -1.84
N ARG A 56 -5.76 -1.61 -2.52
CA ARG A 56 -5.34 -2.82 -3.23
C ARG A 56 -4.80 -2.43 -4.60
N ASN A 57 -3.58 -2.87 -4.88
CA ASN A 57 -2.92 -2.65 -6.14
C ASN A 57 -2.69 -3.98 -6.84
N ILE A 58 -2.92 -3.98 -8.15
CA ILE A 58 -2.77 -5.16 -9.00
C ILE A 58 -1.69 -4.92 -10.06
N ALA A 59 -0.89 -5.95 -10.31
CA ALA A 59 0.04 -6.01 -11.41
C ALA A 59 -0.71 -6.23 -12.75
N PRO A 60 -0.09 -5.89 -13.90
CA PRO A 60 -0.62 -6.27 -15.20
C PRO A 60 -0.71 -7.79 -15.30
N GLU A 61 -1.73 -8.27 -16.02
CA GLU A 61 -1.94 -9.71 -16.25
C GLU A 61 -0.79 -10.36 -17.03
N ILE A 62 -0.04 -9.58 -17.83
CA ILE A 62 1.01 -10.07 -18.73
C ILE A 62 2.29 -9.24 -18.54
N ASP A 63 2.93 -9.36 -17.39
CA ASP A 63 4.28 -8.82 -17.17
C ASP A 63 5.12 -9.80 -16.34
N SER A 64 6.21 -10.28 -16.95
CA SER A 64 7.12 -11.27 -16.39
C SER A 64 7.83 -10.83 -15.10
N LYS A 65 7.82 -9.53 -14.76
CA LYS A 65 8.37 -9.05 -13.50
C LYS A 65 7.49 -9.41 -12.30
N TYR A 66 6.22 -9.73 -12.52
CA TYR A 66 5.31 -10.14 -11.46
C TYR A 66 5.09 -11.65 -11.46
N SER A 67 5.12 -12.27 -10.28
CA SER A 67 4.86 -13.70 -10.15
C SER A 67 4.28 -14.07 -8.80
N HIS A 68 3.52 -15.15 -8.75
CA HIS A 68 3.19 -15.82 -7.48
C HIS A 68 4.35 -16.70 -6.97
N ASP A 69 5.29 -17.08 -7.83
CA ASP A 69 6.42 -17.93 -7.46
C ASP A 69 7.54 -17.11 -6.80
N ALA A 70 7.66 -17.22 -5.48
CA ALA A 70 8.67 -16.51 -4.69
C ALA A 70 10.11 -17.01 -4.96
N THR A 71 10.27 -18.17 -5.59
CA THR A 71 11.60 -18.73 -5.91
C THR A 71 12.22 -18.11 -7.16
N LYS A 72 11.42 -17.44 -8.00
CA LYS A 72 11.90 -16.74 -9.19
C LYS A 72 12.62 -15.44 -8.82
N PRO A 73 13.94 -15.35 -9.05
CA PRO A 73 14.73 -14.17 -8.69
C PRO A 73 14.20 -12.91 -9.39
N GLY A 74 14.17 -11.79 -8.67
CA GLY A 74 13.79 -10.49 -9.22
C GLY A 74 12.28 -10.31 -9.48
N THR A 75 11.44 -11.29 -9.16
CA THR A 75 9.98 -11.13 -9.31
C THR A 75 9.35 -10.42 -8.12
N VAL A 76 8.39 -9.55 -8.39
CA VAL A 76 7.54 -8.87 -7.41
C VAL A 76 6.15 -9.54 -7.33
N PRO A 77 5.43 -9.43 -6.21
CA PRO A 77 4.11 -10.05 -6.09
C PRO A 77 3.09 -9.39 -7.03
N PRO A 78 2.10 -10.12 -7.57
CA PRO A 78 1.08 -9.55 -8.45
C PRO A 78 0.06 -8.70 -7.70
N TYR A 79 -0.06 -8.90 -6.39
CA TYR A 79 -0.95 -8.16 -5.52
C TYR A 79 -0.15 -7.56 -4.36
N PHE A 80 -0.42 -6.30 -4.05
CA PHE A 80 -0.03 -5.76 -2.76
C PHE A 80 -1.08 -4.79 -2.22
N TYR A 81 -1.07 -4.63 -0.91
CA TYR A 81 -1.95 -3.71 -0.18
C TYR A 81 -1.10 -2.65 0.46
N PHE A 82 -1.56 -1.42 0.30
CA PHE A 82 -0.92 -0.25 0.85
C PHE A 82 -1.86 0.39 1.87
N CYS A 83 -1.67 0.05 3.13
CA CYS A 83 -2.57 0.48 4.21
C CYS A 83 -1.95 1.62 5.02
N VAL A 84 -2.65 2.75 5.08
CA VAL A 84 -2.21 3.96 5.79
C VAL A 84 -2.69 3.95 7.22
N LEU A 85 -1.77 4.27 8.14
CA LEU A 85 -2.00 4.26 9.57
C LEU A 85 -1.81 5.67 10.15
N ASP A 86 -2.71 6.07 11.04
CA ASP A 86 -2.55 7.27 11.89
C ASP A 86 -1.30 7.15 12.78
N ASP A 87 -1.05 5.93 13.28
CA ASP A 87 0.14 5.56 14.05
C ASP A 87 0.49 4.09 13.78
N ILE A 88 1.75 3.79 13.47
CA ILE A 88 2.21 2.41 13.26
C ILE A 88 2.05 1.52 14.49
N LYS A 89 2.02 2.08 15.70
CA LYS A 89 1.77 1.34 16.96
C LYS A 89 0.35 0.80 17.07
N TRP A 90 -0.58 1.23 16.22
CA TRP A 90 -1.90 0.62 16.17
C TRP A 90 -1.83 -0.89 15.87
N LEU A 91 -0.80 -1.34 15.14
CA LEU A 91 -0.54 -2.75 14.84
C LEU A 91 -0.18 -3.60 16.08
N GLU A 92 0.12 -2.95 17.21
CA GLU A 92 0.39 -3.62 18.49
C GLU A 92 -0.88 -3.78 19.34
N THR A 93 -2.00 -3.18 18.92
CA THR A 93 -3.25 -3.18 19.70
C THR A 93 -3.99 -4.52 19.59
N GLN A 94 -4.70 -4.87 20.67
CA GLN A 94 -5.57 -6.05 20.66
C GLN A 94 -6.67 -5.94 19.60
N ALA A 95 -7.20 -4.74 19.38
CA ALA A 95 -8.23 -4.50 18.37
C ALA A 95 -7.75 -4.87 16.95
N TYR A 96 -6.51 -4.49 16.61
CA TYR A 96 -5.90 -4.92 15.35
C TYR A 96 -5.72 -6.44 15.29
N PHE A 97 -5.21 -7.09 16.35
CA PHE A 97 -5.02 -8.55 16.34
C PHE A 97 -6.34 -9.33 16.25
N ASP A 98 -7.40 -8.83 16.89
CA ASP A 98 -8.73 -9.44 16.87
C ASP A 98 -9.39 -9.31 15.49
N ALA A 99 -9.08 -8.27 14.73
CA ALA A 99 -9.62 -8.04 13.39
C ALA A 99 -8.76 -8.68 12.29
N SER A 100 -7.43 -8.53 12.36
CA SER A 100 -6.49 -9.04 11.34
C SER A 100 -6.51 -10.57 11.23
N ARG A 101 -6.88 -11.27 12.29
CA ARG A 101 -7.02 -12.73 12.31
C ARG A 101 -8.41 -13.24 11.88
N LYS A 102 -9.39 -12.34 11.69
CA LYS A 102 -10.73 -12.71 11.24
C LYS A 102 -10.82 -12.64 9.74
N LEU A 103 -10.69 -13.79 9.09
CA LEU A 103 -10.94 -13.90 7.66
C LEU A 103 -11.67 -15.18 7.24
N ASP A 104 -12.36 -15.79 8.17
CA ASP A 104 -13.44 -16.71 7.84
C ASP A 104 -14.77 -15.95 7.93
N ILE A 105 -14.96 -14.97 7.06
CA ILE A 105 -16.08 -14.01 7.19
C ILE A 105 -17.42 -14.73 7.09
N GLU A 106 -17.50 -15.76 6.26
CA GLU A 106 -18.69 -16.63 6.13
C GLU A 106 -19.11 -17.24 7.49
N ASN A 107 -18.18 -17.48 8.41
CA ASN A 107 -18.46 -18.10 9.71
C ASN A 107 -18.27 -17.17 10.92
N THR A 108 -17.71 -15.97 10.74
CA THR A 108 -17.33 -15.08 11.85
C THR A 108 -18.23 -13.86 12.02
N ARG A 109 -18.96 -13.44 10.98
CA ARG A 109 -20.04 -12.43 11.08
C ARG A 109 -21.01 -12.51 9.90
N SER A 110 -22.19 -11.92 10.05
CA SER A 110 -23.11 -11.73 8.92
C SER A 110 -22.55 -10.69 7.95
N LEU A 111 -22.78 -10.92 6.65
CA LEU A 111 -22.56 -9.92 5.61
C LEU A 111 -23.55 -8.77 5.76
N VAL A 112 -23.11 -7.56 5.42
CA VAL A 112 -23.97 -6.37 5.37
C VAL A 112 -24.32 -6.01 3.92
N GLU A 113 -25.22 -5.05 3.75
CA GLU A 113 -25.64 -4.58 2.42
C GLU A 113 -24.44 -4.20 1.53
N GLY A 114 -24.47 -4.66 0.28
CA GLY A 114 -23.40 -4.43 -0.69
C GLY A 114 -22.18 -5.34 -0.55
N GLU A 115 -22.14 -6.27 0.42
CA GLU A 115 -21.12 -7.33 0.48
C GLU A 115 -21.52 -8.56 -0.34
N GLU A 116 -20.52 -9.16 -0.97
CA GLU A 116 -20.68 -10.43 -1.67
C GLU A 116 -20.08 -11.57 -0.85
N PRO A 117 -20.77 -12.72 -0.74
CA PRO A 117 -20.17 -13.90 -0.14
C PRO A 117 -18.98 -14.38 -0.97
N VAL A 118 -17.98 -14.91 -0.27
CA VAL A 118 -16.83 -15.58 -0.87
C VAL A 118 -17.28 -16.90 -1.48
N GLY A 119 -18.20 -17.61 -0.80
CA GLY A 119 -18.73 -18.90 -1.26
C GLY A 119 -17.79 -20.08 -1.01
N LYS A 120 -16.81 -19.92 -0.11
CA LYS A 120 -15.89 -20.95 0.35
C LYS A 120 -15.51 -20.67 1.82
N GLY A 121 -15.59 -21.68 2.68
CA GLY A 121 -15.13 -21.60 4.06
C GLY A 121 -13.61 -21.64 4.14
N GLY A 122 -13.04 -21.01 5.17
CA GLY A 122 -11.60 -20.92 5.39
C GLY A 122 -11.10 -19.48 5.45
N MET A 123 -9.80 -19.31 5.63
CA MET A 123 -9.14 -18.02 5.77
C MET A 123 -8.36 -17.66 4.50
N VAL A 124 -8.18 -16.36 4.22
CA VAL A 124 -7.36 -15.93 3.07
C VAL A 124 -5.96 -16.54 3.09
N PHE A 125 -5.38 -16.69 4.28
CA PHE A 125 -4.02 -17.17 4.49
C PHE A 125 -3.88 -18.68 4.24
N ASP A 126 -4.99 -19.41 4.07
CA ASP A 126 -4.97 -20.81 3.64
C ASP A 126 -4.60 -20.94 2.15
N ILE A 127 -4.78 -19.87 1.36
CA ILE A 127 -4.51 -19.88 -0.09
C ILE A 127 -3.43 -18.88 -0.52
N CYS A 128 -2.92 -18.06 0.39
CA CYS A 128 -1.84 -17.11 0.10
C CYS A 128 -0.72 -17.06 1.14
N ASP A 129 0.51 -16.89 0.67
CA ASP A 129 1.65 -16.38 1.44
C ASP A 129 1.54 -14.85 1.49
N ALA A 130 1.18 -14.32 2.66
CA ALA A 130 1.16 -12.90 2.93
C ALA A 130 2.39 -12.50 3.74
N ARG A 131 3.14 -11.52 3.22
CA ARG A 131 4.31 -10.94 3.89
C ARG A 131 4.12 -9.46 4.11
N PHE A 132 4.72 -8.95 5.16
CA PHE A 132 4.41 -7.64 5.68
C PHE A 132 5.67 -6.79 5.86
N ALA A 133 5.53 -5.48 5.70
CA ALA A 133 6.56 -4.52 6.11
C ALA A 133 5.88 -3.25 6.63
N VAL A 134 6.42 -2.72 7.73
CA VAL A 134 5.95 -1.49 8.35
C VAL A 134 6.95 -0.40 8.10
N TYR A 135 6.47 0.75 7.64
CA TYR A 135 7.30 1.92 7.45
C TYR A 135 6.71 3.11 8.18
N GLU A 136 7.57 3.94 8.77
CA GLU A 136 7.21 5.23 9.34
C GLU A 136 7.32 6.32 8.27
N GLU A 137 6.39 7.26 8.27
CA GLU A 137 6.43 8.43 7.38
C GLU A 137 7.55 9.38 7.82
N VAL A 138 8.30 9.89 6.85
CA VAL A 138 9.34 10.88 7.05
C VAL A 138 8.82 12.22 6.53
N GLU A 139 8.80 13.21 7.42
CA GLU A 139 8.43 14.57 7.04
C GLU A 139 9.51 15.18 6.14
N THR A 140 9.13 15.56 4.92
CA THR A 140 10.09 16.04 3.90
C THR A 140 9.97 17.52 3.55
N GLY A 141 8.94 18.21 4.08
CA GLY A 141 8.62 19.58 3.66
C GLY A 141 8.21 19.71 2.18
N SER A 142 7.83 18.60 1.54
CA SER A 142 7.35 18.56 0.16
C SER A 142 6.22 19.56 -0.09
N LYS A 143 6.25 20.23 -1.24
CA LYS A 143 5.15 21.09 -1.71
C LYS A 143 3.98 20.29 -2.27
N VAL A 144 4.21 19.02 -2.62
CA VAL A 144 3.17 18.09 -3.07
C VAL A 144 2.51 17.46 -1.86
N PRO A 145 1.16 17.41 -1.79
CA PRO A 145 0.43 16.84 -0.66
C PRO A 145 0.86 15.41 -0.35
N ALA A 146 0.86 15.09 0.95
CA ALA A 146 1.24 13.77 1.44
C ALA A 146 0.22 12.71 1.04
N TYR A 147 0.68 11.50 0.73
CA TYR A 147 -0.19 10.35 0.53
C TYR A 147 -0.98 10.02 1.81
N GLN A 148 -0.40 10.24 3.01
CA GLN A 148 -1.12 10.13 4.29
C GLN A 148 -2.39 10.99 4.37
N THR A 149 -2.43 12.10 3.63
CA THR A 149 -3.50 13.11 3.68
C THR A 149 -4.49 12.99 2.52
N LEU A 150 -4.56 11.81 1.90
CA LEU A 150 -5.39 11.56 0.73
C LEU A 150 -6.86 11.94 1.02
N PRO A 151 -7.50 12.78 0.19
CA PRO A 151 -8.86 13.23 0.44
C PRO A 151 -9.88 12.08 0.50
N PHE A 152 -10.84 12.23 1.41
CA PHE A 152 -11.93 11.28 1.63
C PHE A 152 -12.68 10.90 0.35
N LYS A 153 -12.88 11.86 -0.57
CA LYS A 153 -13.54 11.66 -1.87
C LYS A 153 -12.92 10.55 -2.72
N TYR A 154 -11.66 10.19 -2.48
CA TYR A 154 -10.99 9.09 -3.17
C TYR A 154 -11.01 7.79 -2.37
N THR A 155 -11.08 7.87 -1.04
CA THR A 155 -10.93 6.71 -0.15
C THR A 155 -12.24 6.07 0.25
N THR A 156 -13.39 6.74 0.13
CA THR A 156 -14.69 6.13 0.45
C THR A 156 -15.50 5.69 -0.78
N PRO A 157 -16.07 4.48 -0.75
CA PRO A 157 -17.20 4.13 -1.59
C PRO A 157 -18.37 5.06 -1.30
N SER A 158 -19.04 5.59 -2.34
CA SER A 158 -20.35 6.22 -2.14
C SER A 158 -21.29 5.20 -1.51
N SER A 159 -22.08 5.58 -0.50
CA SER A 159 -22.89 4.70 0.35
C SER A 159 -23.91 3.80 -0.38
N THR A 160 -24.05 3.92 -1.70
CA THR A 160 -24.99 3.15 -2.52
C THR A 160 -24.33 2.33 -3.62
N SER A 161 -23.02 2.46 -3.84
CA SER A 161 -22.29 1.55 -4.71
C SER A 161 -20.81 1.60 -4.36
N TRP A 162 -20.18 0.42 -4.31
CA TRP A 162 -18.73 0.27 -4.48
C TRP A 162 -18.35 0.72 -5.90
N THR A 163 -18.60 2.00 -6.20
CA THR A 163 -18.22 2.65 -7.45
C THR A 163 -16.73 2.36 -7.65
N GLN A 164 -16.37 2.07 -8.90
CA GLN A 164 -14.99 1.87 -9.25
C GLN A 164 -14.19 3.06 -8.72
N PRO A 165 -13.08 2.81 -8.00
CA PRO A 165 -12.27 3.91 -7.50
C PRO A 165 -11.82 4.79 -8.66
N PRO A 166 -11.44 6.05 -8.39
CA PRO A 166 -10.83 6.86 -9.42
C PRO A 166 -9.64 6.10 -10.02
N GLU A 167 -9.56 6.13 -11.35
CA GLU A 167 -8.42 5.62 -12.07
C GLU A 167 -7.14 6.20 -11.43
N SER A 168 -6.18 5.34 -11.12
CA SER A 168 -4.97 5.76 -10.41
C SER A 168 -3.79 4.86 -10.70
N HIS A 169 -2.60 5.48 -10.69
CA HIS A 169 -1.33 4.78 -10.75
C HIS A 169 -0.53 5.07 -9.48
N ILE A 170 -0.01 4.02 -8.84
CA ILE A 170 0.95 4.14 -7.75
C ILE A 170 2.35 3.79 -8.27
N ILE A 171 3.30 4.67 -8.02
CA ILE A 171 4.72 4.48 -8.27
C ILE A 171 5.36 4.21 -6.92
N GLY A 172 5.89 2.99 -6.74
CA GLY A 172 6.65 2.61 -5.56
C GLY A 172 8.12 2.47 -5.90
N ILE A 173 8.99 3.18 -5.19
CA ILE A 173 10.44 3.08 -5.33
C ILE A 173 11.01 2.66 -3.98
N HIS A 174 11.44 1.41 -3.90
CA HIS A 174 12.13 0.85 -2.74
C HIS A 174 13.64 1.01 -2.90
N ILE A 175 14.33 1.55 -1.91
CA ILE A 175 15.78 1.78 -1.95
C ILE A 175 16.44 1.08 -0.78
N LYS A 176 17.33 0.13 -1.07
CA LYS A 176 18.26 -0.41 -0.07
C LYS A 176 19.50 0.48 0.01
N THR A 177 19.96 0.74 1.21
CA THR A 177 21.06 1.67 1.43
C THR A 177 21.93 1.27 2.62
N PRO A 178 23.23 1.62 2.61
CA PRO A 178 24.06 1.54 3.80
C PRO A 178 23.46 2.34 4.96
N THR A 179 23.64 1.84 6.18
CA THR A 179 23.17 2.50 7.40
C THR A 179 23.75 3.91 7.54
N GLY A 180 22.89 4.88 7.85
CA GLY A 180 23.29 6.26 8.09
C GLY A 180 23.25 7.13 6.83
N THR A 181 22.67 6.64 5.73
CA THR A 181 22.49 7.45 4.54
C THR A 181 21.54 8.61 4.82
N PRO A 182 21.92 9.88 4.53
CA PRO A 182 21.12 11.04 4.87
C PRO A 182 19.76 11.06 4.17
N SER A 183 18.72 11.46 4.91
CA SER A 183 17.35 11.60 4.40
C SER A 183 17.25 12.51 3.18
N ASP A 184 18.06 13.57 3.12
CA ASP A 184 18.12 14.54 2.01
C ASP A 184 18.37 13.86 0.65
N THR A 185 19.08 12.72 0.66
CA THR A 185 19.30 11.90 -0.53
C THR A 185 17.97 11.45 -1.13
N PHE A 186 17.04 10.98 -0.29
CA PHE A 186 15.74 10.47 -0.72
C PHE A 186 14.72 11.59 -0.95
N ILE A 187 14.84 12.71 -0.23
CA ILE A 187 14.04 13.92 -0.49
C ILE A 187 14.36 14.49 -1.89
N SER A 188 15.62 14.43 -2.33
CA SER A 188 15.98 14.82 -3.69
C SER A 188 15.36 13.90 -4.76
N LEU A 189 15.27 12.59 -4.48
CA LEU A 189 14.59 11.64 -5.36
C LEU A 189 13.08 11.92 -5.41
N GLN A 190 12.45 12.11 -4.25
CA GLN A 190 11.04 12.48 -4.15
C GLN A 190 10.74 13.69 -5.04
N SER A 191 11.55 14.75 -4.88
CA SER A 191 11.42 15.99 -5.67
C SER A 191 11.54 15.73 -7.17
N ALA A 192 12.57 14.98 -7.60
CA ALA A 192 12.79 14.67 -9.01
C ALA A 192 11.63 13.86 -9.64
N VAL A 193 11.06 12.92 -8.89
CA VAL A 193 9.91 12.13 -9.37
C VAL A 193 8.64 12.98 -9.39
N THR A 194 8.39 13.82 -8.39
CA THR A 194 7.21 14.70 -8.40
C THR A 194 7.28 15.79 -9.45
N ASP A 195 8.46 16.34 -9.73
CA ASP A 195 8.67 17.32 -10.80
C ASP A 195 8.44 16.71 -12.19
N ALA A 196 8.64 15.39 -12.31
CA ALA A 196 8.32 14.65 -13.52
C ALA A 196 6.81 14.40 -13.69
N TYR A 197 6.02 14.46 -12.62
CA TYR A 197 4.56 14.27 -12.63
C TYR A 197 3.86 15.36 -11.80
N PRO A 198 3.95 16.63 -12.20
CA PRO A 198 3.27 17.71 -11.50
C PRO A 198 1.77 17.53 -11.62
N ALA A 199 1.02 17.98 -10.61
CA ALA A 199 -0.43 17.99 -10.68
C ALA A 199 -0.90 18.77 -11.92
N SER A 200 -1.96 18.28 -12.56
CA SER A 200 -2.50 18.85 -13.79
C SER A 200 -4.03 19.04 -13.68
N SER A 201 -4.66 19.40 -14.80
CA SER A 201 -6.12 19.41 -14.92
C SER A 201 -6.71 18.00 -15.00
N ALA A 202 -5.94 16.99 -15.40
CA ALA A 202 -6.41 15.61 -15.59
C ALA A 202 -6.23 14.77 -14.31
N TYR A 203 -5.19 15.04 -13.52
CA TYR A 203 -4.87 14.26 -12.34
C TYR A 203 -4.21 15.08 -11.23
N LYS A 204 -4.34 14.59 -9.99
CA LYS A 204 -3.58 15.07 -8.83
C LYS A 204 -2.43 14.12 -8.53
N THR A 205 -1.38 14.70 -7.96
CA THR A 205 -0.19 13.98 -7.50
C THR A 205 -0.11 14.07 -5.99
N TYR A 206 0.11 12.92 -5.34
CA TYR A 206 0.41 12.80 -3.92
C TYR A 206 1.73 12.08 -3.74
N THR A 207 2.47 12.40 -2.68
CA THR A 207 3.72 11.68 -2.41
C THR A 207 4.00 11.58 -0.92
N SER A 208 4.56 10.46 -0.48
CA SER A 208 5.14 10.34 0.85
C SER A 208 6.45 9.55 0.75
N LEU A 209 7.37 9.88 1.65
CA LEU A 209 8.63 9.17 1.84
C LEU A 209 8.54 8.41 3.16
N TYR A 210 8.98 7.16 3.15
CA TYR A 210 8.91 6.30 4.31
C TYR A 210 10.24 5.63 4.60
N LYS A 211 10.48 5.37 5.89
CA LYS A 211 11.63 4.61 6.39
C LYS A 211 11.15 3.30 7.02
N PHE A 212 11.80 2.19 6.68
CA PHE A 212 11.44 0.88 7.23
C PHE A 212 11.64 0.86 8.74
N ASN A 213 10.65 0.35 9.47
CA ASN A 213 10.68 0.24 10.92
C ASN A 213 10.46 -1.21 11.35
N LYS A 214 11.56 -1.97 11.45
CA LYS A 214 11.58 -3.37 11.90
C LYS A 214 10.94 -3.57 13.28
N LYS A 215 11.02 -2.58 14.17
CA LYS A 215 10.46 -2.70 15.53
C LYS A 215 8.93 -2.65 15.56
N ALA A 216 8.31 -2.05 14.55
CA ALA A 216 6.86 -1.94 14.42
C ALA A 216 6.24 -3.15 13.71
N GLN A 217 7.03 -4.15 13.33
CA GLN A 217 6.54 -5.37 12.69
C GLN A 217 5.55 -6.11 13.62
N PRO A 218 4.31 -6.36 13.20
CA PRO A 218 3.34 -7.04 14.05
C PRO A 218 3.75 -8.50 14.30
N ALA A 219 3.54 -8.96 15.53
CA ALA A 219 3.83 -10.33 15.91
C ALA A 219 3.09 -11.34 15.00
N HIS A 220 3.76 -12.45 14.67
CA HIS A 220 3.23 -13.54 13.83
C HIS A 220 2.94 -13.17 12.36
N HIS A 221 3.39 -12.01 11.89
CA HIS A 221 3.29 -11.59 10.49
C HIS A 221 4.67 -11.75 9.81
N PRO A 222 4.82 -12.67 8.83
CA PRO A 222 6.08 -12.86 8.12
C PRO A 222 6.59 -11.57 7.45
N GLU A 223 7.89 -11.32 7.48
CA GLU A 223 8.48 -10.08 6.96
C GLU A 223 8.70 -10.12 5.43
N ILE A 224 8.49 -8.99 4.74
CA ILE A 224 8.95 -8.78 3.35
C ILE A 224 10.46 -8.56 3.33
N ILE A 225 10.96 -7.75 4.26
CA ILE A 225 12.35 -7.32 4.34
C ILE A 225 12.96 -7.95 5.58
N THR A 226 13.93 -8.83 5.35
CA THR A 226 14.62 -9.56 6.43
C THR A 226 16.08 -9.13 6.57
N ASP A 227 16.57 -8.22 5.72
CA ASP A 227 17.93 -7.71 5.79
C ASP A 227 18.07 -6.61 6.87
N ASP A 228 19.29 -6.41 7.35
CA ASP A 228 19.62 -5.40 8.35
C ASP A 228 20.02 -4.05 7.72
N ASN A 229 19.85 -3.90 6.40
CA ASN A 229 20.10 -2.63 5.73
C ASN A 229 19.03 -1.61 6.12
N GLU A 230 19.37 -0.32 5.92
CA GLU A 230 18.33 0.69 5.91
C GLU A 230 17.53 0.56 4.61
N ASN A 231 16.21 0.59 4.73
CA ASN A 231 15.30 0.44 3.62
C ASN A 231 14.37 1.65 3.59
N TRP A 232 14.26 2.27 2.43
CA TRP A 232 13.44 3.44 2.19
C TRP A 232 12.41 3.13 1.13
N LEU A 233 11.25 3.77 1.24
CA LEU A 233 10.17 3.63 0.29
C LEU A 233 9.65 5.01 -0.08
N LEU A 234 9.80 5.39 -1.34
CA LEU A 234 9.12 6.54 -1.92
C LEU A 234 7.85 6.06 -2.61
N VAL A 235 6.74 6.72 -2.29
CA VAL A 235 5.47 6.52 -2.98
C VAL A 235 5.06 7.81 -3.68
N VAL A 236 4.65 7.68 -4.94
CA VAL A 236 3.97 8.73 -5.70
C VAL A 236 2.67 8.17 -6.25
N LEU A 237 1.55 8.80 -5.92
CA LEU A 237 0.23 8.42 -6.40
C LEU A 237 -0.27 9.46 -7.39
N LEU A 238 -0.66 9.01 -8.59
CA LEU A 238 -1.39 9.79 -9.57
C LEU A 238 -2.85 9.37 -9.53
N VAL A 239 -3.77 10.30 -9.27
CA VAL A 239 -5.21 10.03 -9.20
C VAL A 239 -5.92 10.89 -10.22
N LYS A 240 -6.74 10.29 -11.08
CA LYS A 240 -7.57 11.00 -12.04
C LYS A 240 -8.55 11.92 -11.30
N ASP A 241 -8.51 13.21 -11.66
CA ASP A 241 -9.32 14.27 -11.02
C ASP A 241 -9.56 15.40 -12.02
N GLY A 242 -10.37 15.11 -13.04
CA GLY A 242 -10.77 16.07 -14.07
C GLY A 242 -10.88 15.45 -15.46
N GLU A 243 -10.86 16.31 -16.47
CA GLU A 243 -10.90 15.91 -17.88
C GLU A 243 -9.51 15.56 -18.39
N GLY A 244 -9.40 14.42 -19.09
CA GLY A 244 -8.15 13.88 -19.62
C GLY A 244 -7.80 12.52 -19.02
N ASP A 245 -6.70 11.97 -19.49
CA ASP A 245 -6.23 10.64 -19.09
C ASP A 245 -5.00 10.71 -18.20
N LEU A 246 -4.82 9.67 -17.40
CA LEU A 246 -3.55 9.46 -16.73
C LEU A 246 -2.45 9.19 -17.76
N PRO A 247 -1.19 9.55 -17.47
CA PRO A 247 -0.07 9.12 -18.30
C PRO A 247 -0.08 7.60 -18.41
N ALA A 248 0.10 7.08 -19.63
CA ALA A 248 0.13 5.64 -19.83
C ALA A 248 1.21 5.02 -18.94
N ARG A 249 0.86 3.94 -18.23
CA ARG A 249 1.75 3.25 -17.30
C ARG A 249 3.15 2.96 -17.87
N LYS A 250 3.25 2.53 -19.14
CA LYS A 250 4.53 2.24 -19.80
C LYS A 250 5.43 3.48 -19.90
N ASP A 251 4.84 4.65 -20.12
CA ASP A 251 5.55 5.92 -20.16
C ASP A 251 6.00 6.33 -18.75
N ILE A 252 5.20 5.99 -17.73
CA ILE A 252 5.58 6.15 -16.33
C ILE A 252 6.81 5.30 -16.03
N GLU A 253 6.75 4.00 -16.34
CA GLU A 253 7.84 3.05 -16.10
C GLU A 253 9.14 3.49 -16.79
N GLY A 254 9.09 3.88 -18.07
CA GLY A 254 10.27 4.32 -18.82
C GLY A 254 10.89 5.60 -18.25
N LYS A 255 10.05 6.56 -17.84
CA LYS A 255 10.53 7.83 -17.29
C LYS A 255 11.09 7.67 -15.87
N VAL A 256 10.43 6.87 -15.01
CA VAL A 256 10.92 6.56 -13.66
C VAL A 256 12.23 5.78 -13.71
N ASP A 257 12.36 4.80 -14.61
CA ASP A 257 13.61 4.05 -14.80
C ASP A 257 14.79 4.97 -15.13
N GLY A 258 14.59 5.89 -16.09
CA GLY A 258 15.61 6.90 -16.44
C GLY A 258 15.99 7.79 -15.26
N LEU A 259 14.99 8.32 -14.54
CA LEU A 259 15.22 9.18 -13.37
C LEU A 259 15.99 8.46 -12.27
N VAL A 260 15.59 7.24 -11.92
CA VAL A 260 16.23 6.44 -10.87
C VAL A 260 17.68 6.11 -11.26
N LYS A 261 17.93 5.77 -12.53
CA LYS A 261 19.28 5.51 -13.04
C LYS A 261 20.17 6.74 -12.91
N THR A 262 19.74 7.90 -13.41
CA THR A 262 20.50 9.14 -13.30
C THR A 262 20.69 9.56 -11.86
N TRP A 263 19.66 9.46 -11.01
CA TRP A 263 19.74 9.85 -9.61
C TRP A 263 20.72 9.00 -8.81
N LYS A 264 20.85 7.70 -9.10
CA LYS A 264 21.76 6.79 -8.38
C LYS A 264 23.20 6.82 -8.88
N GLU A 265 23.50 7.48 -10.00
CA GLU A 265 24.85 7.49 -10.57
C GLU A 265 25.90 7.94 -9.54
N GLY A 266 26.94 7.12 -9.37
CA GLY A 266 28.02 7.38 -8.41
C GLY A 266 27.64 7.17 -6.94
N LYS A 267 26.46 6.63 -6.63
CA LYS A 267 26.01 6.33 -5.26
C LYS A 267 25.94 4.82 -5.03
N ASP A 268 26.28 4.39 -3.82
CA ASP A 268 26.14 3.01 -3.37
C ASP A 268 24.70 2.74 -2.90
N LEU A 269 23.76 2.68 -3.86
CA LEU A 269 22.33 2.53 -3.62
C LEU A 269 21.73 1.48 -4.54
N GLU A 270 20.80 0.68 -4.01
CA GLU A 270 20.09 -0.36 -4.76
C GLU A 270 18.59 -0.04 -4.84
N PRO A 271 18.17 0.83 -5.78
CA PRO A 271 16.76 1.11 -5.99
C PRO A 271 16.08 0.04 -6.85
N TYR A 272 14.86 -0.30 -6.45
CA TYR A 272 13.91 -1.16 -7.15
C TYR A 272 12.61 -0.39 -7.26
N PHE A 273 11.96 -0.41 -8.42
CA PHE A 273 10.69 0.29 -8.58
C PHE A 273 9.64 -0.56 -9.28
N GLY A 274 8.39 -0.17 -9.09
CA GLY A 274 7.27 -0.66 -9.88
C GLY A 274 6.20 0.42 -10.03
N VAL A 275 5.30 0.19 -10.97
CA VAL A 275 4.09 0.97 -11.17
C VAL A 275 2.91 0.01 -11.08
N TRP A 276 1.82 0.39 -10.43
CA TRP A 276 0.63 -0.45 -10.32
C TRP A 276 -0.63 0.38 -10.44
N ASP A 277 -1.72 -0.30 -10.79
CA ASP A 277 -3.03 0.32 -10.91
C ASP A 277 -3.79 0.13 -9.59
N GLY A 278 -4.43 1.20 -9.13
CA GLY A 278 -5.28 1.16 -7.95
C GLY A 278 -6.60 0.45 -8.27
N GLU A 279 -6.80 -0.75 -7.74
CA GLU A 279 -7.95 -1.60 -8.08
C GLU A 279 -9.13 -1.37 -7.13
N VAL A 280 -8.87 -1.28 -5.82
CA VAL A 280 -9.90 -1.12 -4.80
C VAL A 280 -9.40 -0.22 -3.68
N TRP A 281 -10.23 0.74 -3.31
CA TRP A 281 -9.96 1.67 -2.24
C TRP A 281 -10.88 1.37 -1.06
N PHE A 282 -10.27 1.17 0.10
CA PHE A 282 -10.94 1.01 1.38
C PHE A 282 -10.66 2.26 2.19
N GLY A 283 -11.68 2.93 2.68
CA GLY A 283 -11.54 4.08 3.57
C GLY A 283 -12.42 3.88 4.79
N ARG A 284 -12.11 4.60 5.86
CA ARG A 284 -13.06 4.78 6.96
C ARG A 284 -14.33 5.42 6.43
N SER A 285 -15.50 4.83 6.70
CA SER A 285 -16.74 5.56 6.58
C SER A 285 -16.92 6.41 7.84
N GLU A 286 -17.23 7.70 7.72
CA GLU A 286 -17.64 8.54 8.87
C GLU A 286 -18.97 8.10 9.50
N LEU A 287 -19.58 7.03 9.00
CA LEU A 287 -20.86 6.49 9.45
C LEU A 287 -20.71 5.55 10.65
N PHE A 288 -20.07 5.99 11.75
CA PHE A 288 -20.31 5.44 13.10
C PHE A 288 -20.02 6.48 14.17
#